data_AF-A0A1M7UWB3-F1
#
_entry.id   AF-A0A1M7UWB3-F1
#
_cell.length_a   1.000
_cell.length_b   1.000
_cell.length_c   1.000
_cell.angle_alpha   90.00
_cell.angle_beta   90.00
_cell.angle_gamma   90.00
#
_symmetry.space_group_name_H-M   'P 1'
#
loop_
_entity.id
_entity.type
_entity.pdbx_description
1 polymer ?
#
loop_
_entity_poly.entity_id
_entity_poly.type
_entity_poly.pdbx_seq_one_letter_code
_entity_poly.pdbx_strand_id
1 'polypeptide(L)'
;MVYIPYGFVQKQDGIFVEPQQAEVVKEIFQRYLNGDSLGGIADFLFRHGISSPTGQEKWTRPAISKLLSNAKYIGYIISFEDYFAVQVDKGNRSNIDEDTNQRKATRYSSQNVLSSLLVCVECGAHYRRIPRPSGEVVWRCANKVEHGKKICQNAPSLSKDVIKEYLCTALNMAEWDEEAIKSAIERILIRHDGGLEIEYKHEMRHDLEY
;
A
#
# COMPACT_ATOMS: atom_id res chain seq x y z
N MET A 1 9.12 10.08 -32.23
CA MET A 1 8.23 8.92 -31.98
C MET A 1 7.42 9.23 -30.74
N VAL A 2 6.09 9.15 -30.79
CA VAL A 2 5.23 9.46 -29.63
C VAL A 2 5.40 8.36 -28.60
N TYR A 3 5.72 8.72 -27.36
CA TYR A 3 5.78 7.75 -26.27
C TYR A 3 4.37 7.28 -25.92
N ILE A 4 4.11 5.99 -26.17
CA ILE A 4 2.85 5.30 -25.83
C ILE A 4 3.10 4.52 -24.54
N PRO A 5 2.40 4.83 -23.44
CA PRO A 5 2.51 4.05 -22.22
C PRO A 5 2.03 2.61 -22.42
N TYR A 6 2.59 1.68 -21.66
CA TYR A 6 2.08 0.31 -21.58
C TYR A 6 0.61 0.31 -21.16
N GLY A 7 -0.23 -0.54 -21.75
CA GLY A 7 -1.69 -0.47 -21.60
C GLY A 7 -2.37 0.26 -22.76
N PHE A 8 -1.60 0.91 -23.63
CA PHE A 8 -2.11 1.60 -24.81
C PHE A 8 -1.40 1.14 -26.09
N VAL A 9 -2.09 1.23 -27.21
CA VAL A 9 -1.57 0.93 -28.55
C VAL A 9 -1.91 2.07 -29.52
N GLN A 10 -0.95 2.47 -30.35
CA GLN A 10 -1.21 3.39 -31.45
C GLN A 10 -1.66 2.61 -32.68
N LYS A 11 -2.84 2.97 -33.19
CA LYS A 11 -3.41 2.50 -34.46
C LYS A 11 -3.52 3.69 -35.42
N GLN A 12 -3.99 3.44 -36.64
CA GLN A 12 -4.15 4.49 -37.67
C GLN A 12 -5.06 5.64 -37.20
N ASP A 13 -6.12 5.32 -36.44
CA ASP A 13 -7.15 6.27 -36.03
C ASP A 13 -6.94 6.87 -34.63
N GLY A 14 -5.78 6.62 -34.00
CA GLY A 14 -5.46 7.18 -32.69
C GLY A 14 -4.83 6.19 -31.71
N ILE A 15 -4.92 6.54 -30.42
CA ILE A 15 -4.39 5.74 -29.32
C ILE A 15 -5.56 5.07 -28.61
N PHE A 16 -5.51 3.75 -28.48
CA PHE A 16 -6.55 2.94 -27.87
C PHE A 16 -5.99 2.16 -26.69
N VAL A 17 -6.85 1.81 -25.74
CA VAL A 17 -6.51 0.89 -24.67
C VAL A 17 -6.31 -0.50 -25.26
N GLU A 18 -5.20 -1.14 -24.90
CA GLU A 18 -4.94 -2.55 -25.22
C GLU A 18 -5.43 -3.41 -24.05
N PRO A 19 -6.55 -4.16 -24.17
CA PRO A 19 -7.22 -4.79 -23.04
C PRO A 19 -6.32 -5.68 -22.18
N GLN A 20 -5.46 -6.49 -22.81
CA GLN A 20 -4.58 -7.41 -22.06
C GLN A 20 -3.55 -6.65 -21.22
N GLN A 21 -2.96 -5.59 -21.78
CA GLN A 21 -1.99 -4.77 -21.05
C GLN A 21 -2.67 -3.89 -20.01
N ALA A 22 -3.90 -3.43 -20.27
CA ALA A 22 -4.69 -2.65 -19.32
C ALA A 22 -4.99 -3.45 -18.05
N GLU A 23 -5.26 -4.75 -18.17
CA GLU A 23 -5.49 -5.60 -17.02
C GLU A 23 -4.23 -5.75 -16.17
N VAL A 24 -3.06 -5.90 -16.80
CA VAL A 24 -1.77 -5.87 -16.10
C VAL A 24 -1.54 -4.54 -15.38
N VAL A 25 -1.92 -3.41 -15.99
CA VAL A 25 -1.82 -2.08 -15.33
C VAL A 25 -2.71 -2.04 -14.08
N LYS A 26 -3.97 -2.49 -14.16
CA LYS A 26 -4.86 -2.56 -12.99
C LYS A 26 -4.28 -3.44 -11.88
N GLU A 27 -3.80 -4.63 -12.23
CA GLU A 27 -3.18 -5.55 -11.28
C GLU A 27 -1.95 -4.95 -10.60
N ILE A 28 -1.12 -4.18 -11.32
CA ILE A 28 0.02 -3.47 -10.73
C ILE A 28 -0.44 -2.43 -9.71
N PHE A 29 -1.47 -1.63 -10.02
CA PHE A 29 -2.03 -0.65 -9.09
C PHE A 29 -2.63 -1.32 -7.85
N GLN A 30 -3.45 -2.36 -8.05
CA GLN A 30 -4.09 -3.10 -6.96
C GLN A 30 -3.08 -3.79 -6.05
N ARG A 31 -2.08 -4.47 -6.60
CA ARG A 31 -0.99 -5.06 -5.80
C ARG A 31 -0.23 -4.03 -4.99
N TYR A 32 0.06 -2.88 -5.57
CA TYR A 32 0.73 -1.80 -4.86
C TYR A 32 -0.08 -1.32 -3.65
N LEU A 33 -1.38 -1.07 -3.84
CA LEU A 33 -2.32 -0.69 -2.79
C LEU A 33 -2.46 -1.78 -1.72
N ASN A 34 -2.41 -3.05 -2.13
CA ASN A 34 -2.40 -4.23 -1.24
C ASN A 34 -1.08 -4.46 -0.48
N GLY A 35 -0.15 -3.50 -0.52
CA GLY A 35 1.07 -3.54 0.28
C GLY A 35 2.30 -4.13 -0.42
N ASP A 36 2.15 -4.66 -1.65
CA ASP A 36 3.28 -5.25 -2.36
C ASP A 36 4.34 -4.19 -2.65
N SER A 37 5.60 -4.55 -2.39
CA SER A 37 6.73 -3.71 -2.79
C SER A 37 6.89 -3.71 -4.31
N LEU A 38 7.55 -2.68 -4.86
CA LEU A 38 7.90 -2.67 -6.28
C LEU A 38 8.70 -3.91 -6.72
N GLY A 39 9.49 -4.51 -5.80
CA GLY A 39 10.19 -5.76 -6.05
C GLY A 39 9.23 -6.96 -6.10
N GLY A 40 8.30 -7.03 -5.15
CA GLY A 40 7.27 -8.08 -5.12
C GLY A 40 6.35 -8.06 -6.34
N ILE A 41 5.97 -6.86 -6.81
CA ILE A 41 5.23 -6.70 -8.08
C ILE A 41 6.08 -7.19 -9.26
N ALA A 42 7.37 -6.84 -9.33
CA ALA A 42 8.26 -7.32 -10.39
C ALA A 42 8.39 -8.86 -10.39
N ASP A 43 8.49 -9.48 -9.22
CA ASP A 43 8.57 -10.94 -9.07
C ASP A 43 7.26 -11.63 -9.46
N PHE A 44 6.12 -11.01 -9.19
CA PHE A 44 4.83 -11.50 -9.65
C PHE A 44 4.71 -11.46 -11.17
N LEU A 45 5.00 -10.33 -11.80
CA LEU A 45 4.94 -10.17 -13.26
C LEU A 45 5.84 -11.19 -13.96
N PHE A 46 7.06 -11.37 -13.45
CA PHE A 46 8.00 -12.36 -13.96
C PHE A 46 7.46 -13.80 -13.84
N ARG A 47 6.93 -14.18 -12.68
CA ARG A 47 6.35 -15.54 -12.47
C ARG A 47 5.16 -15.83 -13.37
N HIS A 48 4.41 -14.81 -13.78
CA HIS A 48 3.26 -14.94 -14.68
C HIS A 48 3.63 -14.75 -16.16
N GLY A 49 4.92 -14.65 -16.49
CA GLY A 49 5.39 -14.52 -17.88
C GLY A 49 5.07 -13.16 -18.52
N ILE A 50 4.86 -12.12 -17.73
CA ILE A 50 4.50 -10.78 -18.22
C ILE A 50 5.77 -9.96 -18.44
N SER A 51 6.25 -9.93 -19.68
CA SER A 51 7.42 -9.15 -20.09
C SER A 51 7.19 -7.64 -20.04
N SER A 52 8.27 -6.88 -19.88
CA SER A 52 8.25 -5.43 -19.83
C SER A 52 7.99 -4.79 -21.20
N PRO A 53 7.61 -3.50 -21.26
CA PRO A 53 7.36 -2.81 -22.51
C PRO A 53 8.60 -2.73 -23.42
N THR A 54 9.79 -2.90 -22.85
CA THR A 54 11.07 -2.92 -23.58
C THR A 54 11.55 -4.35 -23.89
N GLY A 55 10.69 -5.36 -23.73
CA GLY A 55 11.00 -6.76 -24.04
C GLY A 55 11.83 -7.50 -22.98
N GLN A 56 12.05 -6.90 -21.81
CA GLN A 56 12.79 -7.56 -20.73
C GLN A 56 11.87 -8.51 -19.96
N GLU A 57 12.31 -9.72 -19.68
CA GLU A 57 11.49 -10.72 -18.95
C GLU A 57 11.08 -10.23 -17.56
N LYS A 58 11.98 -9.49 -16.88
CA LYS A 58 11.72 -8.93 -15.55
C LYS A 58 11.60 -7.41 -15.59
N TRP A 59 10.49 -6.91 -15.05
CA TRP A 59 10.29 -5.48 -14.86
C TRP A 59 11.23 -4.93 -13.80
N THR A 60 11.78 -3.73 -14.02
CA THR A 60 12.60 -3.06 -13.02
C THR A 60 11.73 -2.26 -12.04
N ARG A 61 12.21 -2.08 -10.80
CA ARG A 61 11.51 -1.24 -9.80
C ARG A 61 11.26 0.18 -10.31
N PRO A 62 12.21 0.87 -10.99
CA PRO A 62 11.95 2.17 -11.59
C PRO A 62 10.87 2.15 -12.67
N ALA A 63 10.79 1.10 -13.50
CA ALA A 63 9.75 0.99 -14.53
C ALA A 63 8.35 0.89 -13.91
N ILE A 64 8.18 0.06 -12.88
CA ILE A 64 6.92 -0.07 -12.14
C ILE A 64 6.58 1.25 -11.43
N SER A 65 7.56 1.88 -10.77
CA SER A 65 7.34 3.18 -10.12
C SER A 65 6.89 4.26 -11.12
N LYS A 66 7.49 4.30 -12.31
CA LYS A 66 7.13 5.23 -13.39
C LYS A 66 5.72 4.96 -13.92
N LEU A 67 5.35 3.69 -14.05
CA LEU A 67 3.99 3.28 -14.44
C LEU A 67 2.97 3.77 -13.39
N LEU A 68 3.21 3.52 -12.11
CA LEU A 68 2.33 3.94 -11.01
C LEU A 68 2.15 5.47 -10.89
N SER A 69 3.06 6.27 -11.43
CA SER A 69 2.97 7.75 -11.42
C SER A 69 2.49 8.34 -12.73
N ASN A 70 2.16 7.55 -13.75
CA ASN A 70 1.76 8.08 -15.05
C ASN A 70 0.26 8.45 -15.05
N ALA A 71 -0.04 9.75 -15.01
CA ALA A 71 -1.40 10.28 -14.99
C ALA A 71 -2.23 9.93 -16.25
N LYS A 72 -1.61 9.47 -17.34
CA LYS A 72 -2.34 9.02 -18.54
C LYS A 72 -3.28 7.83 -18.29
N TYR A 73 -3.12 7.11 -17.19
CA TYR A 73 -4.01 5.99 -16.84
C TYR A 73 -5.35 6.44 -16.27
N ILE A 74 -5.42 7.65 -15.71
CA ILE A 74 -6.60 8.17 -15.00
C ILE A 74 -7.77 8.31 -16.00
N GLY A 75 -8.91 7.70 -15.66
CA GLY A 75 -10.13 7.75 -16.46
C GLY A 75 -10.14 6.85 -17.69
N TYR A 76 -9.03 6.19 -18.03
CA TYR A 76 -8.94 5.24 -19.13
C TYR A 76 -8.77 3.80 -18.65
N ILE A 77 -7.83 3.58 -17.72
CA ILE A 77 -7.48 2.25 -17.19
C ILE A 77 -7.68 2.19 -15.67
N ILE A 78 -7.36 3.28 -14.97
CA ILE A 78 -7.42 3.40 -13.51
C ILE A 78 -8.38 4.53 -13.14
N SER A 79 -9.13 4.36 -12.05
CA SER A 79 -10.00 5.39 -11.50
C SER A 79 -9.20 6.59 -10.97
N PHE A 80 -9.86 7.72 -10.76
CA PHE A 80 -9.22 8.87 -10.13
C PHE A 80 -8.81 8.52 -8.69
N GLU A 81 -9.70 7.84 -7.98
CA GLU A 81 -9.58 7.44 -6.59
C GLU A 81 -8.35 6.52 -6.38
N ASP A 82 -8.21 5.46 -7.18
CA ASP A 82 -7.11 4.51 -7.06
C ASP A 82 -5.76 5.16 -7.39
N TYR A 83 -5.72 6.03 -8.41
CA TYR A 83 -4.50 6.72 -8.77
C TYR A 83 -4.00 7.62 -7.64
N PHE A 84 -4.90 8.38 -7.02
CA PHE A 84 -4.57 9.26 -5.90
C PHE A 84 -4.21 8.46 -4.64
N ALA A 85 -4.92 7.36 -4.36
CA ALA A 85 -4.56 6.44 -3.27
C ALA A 85 -3.11 5.93 -3.43
N VAL A 86 -2.71 5.56 -4.65
CA VAL A 86 -1.32 5.16 -4.93
C VAL A 86 -0.34 6.31 -4.70
N GLN A 87 -0.65 7.55 -5.10
CA GLN A 87 0.28 8.66 -4.88
C GLN A 87 0.47 8.96 -3.39
N VAL A 88 -0.61 8.92 -2.60
CA VAL A 88 -0.56 9.07 -1.15
C VAL A 88 0.27 7.96 -0.51
N ASP A 89 0.02 6.70 -0.87
CA ASP A 89 0.78 5.56 -0.36
C ASP A 89 2.27 5.63 -0.78
N LYS A 90 2.60 6.10 -1.99
CA LYS A 90 3.99 6.36 -2.40
C LYS A 90 4.68 7.37 -1.49
N GLY A 91 4.01 8.48 -1.15
CA GLY A 91 4.50 9.47 -0.20
C GLY A 91 4.70 8.89 1.20
N ASN A 92 3.77 8.02 1.62
CA ASN A 92 3.90 7.27 2.87
C ASN A 92 5.10 6.31 2.82
N ARG A 93 5.29 5.53 1.75
CA ARG A 93 6.39 4.55 1.65
C ARG A 93 7.76 5.19 1.41
N SER A 94 7.81 6.47 1.05
CA SER A 94 9.06 7.22 0.87
C SER A 94 9.86 7.29 2.17
N ASN A 95 11.18 7.15 2.06
CA ASN A 95 12.11 7.40 3.18
C ASN A 95 12.55 8.87 3.25
N ILE A 96 12.06 9.71 2.33
CA ILE A 96 12.37 11.14 2.25
C ILE A 96 11.09 11.91 2.55
N ASP A 97 11.22 12.90 3.41
CA ASP A 97 10.19 13.89 3.70
C ASP A 97 10.12 14.90 2.54
N GLU A 98 8.92 15.10 2.00
CA GLU A 98 8.73 15.88 0.77
C GLU A 98 9.02 17.38 1.01
N ASP A 99 8.66 17.90 2.18
CA ASP A 99 8.82 19.31 2.51
C ASP A 99 10.28 19.68 2.82
N THR A 100 10.98 18.81 3.55
CA THR A 100 12.34 19.09 4.02
C THR A 100 13.43 18.47 3.15
N ASN A 101 13.07 17.54 2.27
CA ASN A 101 13.98 16.68 1.50
C ASN A 101 15.00 15.91 2.38
N GLN A 102 14.67 15.73 3.67
CA GLN A 102 15.49 15.00 4.63
C GLN A 102 15.00 13.56 4.78
N ARG A 103 15.87 12.69 5.27
CA ARG A 103 15.46 11.31 5.57
C ARG A 103 14.48 11.31 6.74
N LYS A 104 13.34 10.65 6.56
CA LYS A 104 12.36 10.43 7.62
C LYS A 104 12.98 9.64 8.76
N ALA A 105 12.61 9.99 9.99
CA ALA A 105 13.04 9.29 11.20
C ALA A 105 12.53 7.84 11.24
N THR A 106 11.41 7.57 10.57
CA THR A 106 10.82 6.23 10.45
C THR A 106 10.96 5.70 9.02
N ARG A 107 10.97 4.38 8.87
CA ARG A 107 11.04 3.72 7.56
C ARG A 107 9.85 2.79 7.35
N TYR A 108 9.35 2.75 6.12
CA TYR A 108 8.42 1.71 5.70
C TYR A 108 9.15 0.37 5.55
N SER A 109 8.51 -0.71 5.97
CA SER A 109 8.94 -2.07 5.66
C SER A 109 7.76 -2.87 5.14
N SER A 110 7.83 -3.28 3.88
CA SER A 110 6.84 -4.18 3.27
C SER A 110 6.95 -5.62 3.79
N GLN A 111 7.94 -5.93 4.63
CA GLN A 111 8.11 -7.26 5.25
C GLN A 111 7.22 -7.46 6.47
N ASN A 112 6.46 -6.45 6.89
CA ASN A 112 5.60 -6.55 8.05
C ASN A 112 4.20 -6.09 7.68
N VAL A 113 3.25 -7.02 7.74
CA VAL A 113 1.85 -6.81 7.31
C VAL A 113 1.20 -5.61 7.98
N LEU A 114 1.52 -5.33 9.24
CA LEU A 114 0.95 -4.19 9.98
C LEU A 114 1.41 -2.82 9.44
N SER A 115 2.56 -2.74 8.76
CA SER A 115 3.10 -1.47 8.26
C SER A 115 2.24 -0.85 7.16
N SER A 116 1.46 -1.66 6.44
CA SER A 116 0.53 -1.23 5.40
C SER A 116 -0.92 -1.19 5.86
N LEU A 117 -1.28 -1.83 6.98
CA LEU A 117 -2.67 -1.94 7.43
C LEU A 117 -3.07 -0.88 8.46
N LEU A 118 -2.16 -0.50 9.37
CA LEU A 118 -2.52 0.39 10.48
C LEU A 118 -2.58 1.85 10.01
N VAL A 119 -3.77 2.47 10.10
CA VAL A 119 -4.05 3.83 9.62
C VAL A 119 -4.59 4.69 10.76
N CYS A 120 -4.06 5.90 10.92
CA CYS A 120 -4.55 6.87 11.91
C CYS A 120 -5.87 7.51 11.46
N VAL A 121 -6.94 7.42 12.26
CA VAL A 121 -8.22 8.09 11.90
C VAL A 121 -8.13 9.61 11.93
N GLU A 122 -7.18 10.16 12.69
CA GLU A 122 -7.05 11.61 12.87
C GLU A 122 -6.40 12.28 11.65
N CYS A 123 -5.35 11.67 11.09
CA CYS A 123 -4.55 12.30 10.02
C CYS A 123 -4.36 11.44 8.77
N GLY A 124 -4.91 10.23 8.72
CA GLY A 124 -4.79 9.31 7.59
C GLY A 124 -3.41 8.68 7.40
N ALA A 125 -2.38 9.10 8.14
CA ALA A 125 -1.05 8.52 8.03
C ALA A 125 -0.97 7.11 8.62
N HIS A 126 -0.13 6.27 8.03
CA HIS A 126 0.13 4.94 8.56
C HIS A 126 0.89 4.99 9.89
N TYR A 127 0.67 3.97 10.71
CA TYR A 127 1.51 3.70 11.87
C TYR A 127 2.82 3.03 11.47
N ARG A 128 3.87 3.31 12.25
CA ARG A 128 5.23 2.86 12.01
C ARG A 128 5.75 2.06 13.17
N ARG A 129 6.46 0.98 12.84
CA ARG A 129 7.20 0.17 13.79
C ARG A 129 8.42 0.95 14.30
N ILE A 130 8.49 1.19 15.60
CA ILE A 130 9.58 1.92 16.26
C ILE A 130 10.18 1.03 17.36
N PRO A 131 11.43 0.58 17.20
CA PRO A 131 12.12 -0.12 18.27
C PRO A 131 12.47 0.85 19.40
N ARG A 132 12.32 0.40 20.65
CA ARG A 132 12.72 1.12 21.85
C ARG A 132 14.07 0.60 22.37
N PRO A 133 14.83 1.42 23.13
CA PRO A 133 16.04 0.97 23.79
C PRO A 133 15.83 -0.21 24.74
N SER A 134 14.60 -0.38 25.27
CA SER A 134 14.20 -1.53 26.09
C SER A 134 14.10 -2.85 25.30
N GLY A 135 14.19 -2.82 23.96
CA GLY A 135 13.94 -3.96 23.08
C GLY A 135 12.48 -4.11 22.65
N GLU A 136 11.57 -3.41 23.32
CA GLU A 136 10.16 -3.32 22.96
C GLU A 136 9.96 -2.69 21.57
N VAL A 137 8.91 -3.11 20.89
CA VAL A 137 8.47 -2.50 19.63
C VAL A 137 7.12 -1.83 19.84
N VAL A 138 7.05 -0.55 19.52
CA VAL A 138 5.80 0.22 19.51
C VAL A 138 5.43 0.66 18.12
N TRP A 139 4.14 0.79 17.89
CA TRP A 139 3.54 1.34 16.69
C TRP A 139 3.07 2.77 16.97
N ARG A 140 3.53 3.73 16.16
CA ARG A 140 3.14 5.15 16.29
C ARG A 140 2.81 5.75 14.94
N CYS A 141 1.83 6.64 14.91
CA CYS A 141 1.49 7.43 13.73
C CYS A 141 2.73 8.14 13.14
N ALA A 142 2.98 7.97 11.84
CA ALA A 142 4.14 8.56 11.15
C ALA A 142 4.20 10.09 11.29
N ASN A 143 3.10 10.78 10.96
CA ASN A 143 3.05 12.24 11.02
C ASN A 143 3.29 12.79 12.43
N LYS A 144 2.80 12.12 13.47
CA LYS A 144 3.05 12.51 14.86
C LYS A 144 4.51 12.33 15.27
N VAL A 145 5.19 11.33 14.71
CA VAL A 145 6.62 11.09 14.96
C VAL A 145 7.48 12.09 14.20
N GLU A 146 7.14 12.39 12.95
CA GLU A 146 7.93 13.24 12.05
C GLU A 146 7.71 14.74 12.33
N HIS A 147 6.48 15.15 12.64
CA HIS A 147 6.11 16.57 12.76
C HIS A 147 5.57 16.94 14.16
N GLY A 148 5.61 16.01 15.12
CA GLY A 148 5.04 16.22 16.45
C GLY A 148 3.52 16.45 16.40
N LYS A 149 3.00 17.27 17.32
CA LYS A 149 1.56 17.57 17.42
C LYS A 149 1.04 18.54 16.35
N LYS A 150 1.86 18.98 15.40
CA LYS A 150 1.46 19.95 14.38
C LYS A 150 0.41 19.39 13.43
N ILE A 151 0.55 18.12 13.04
CA ILE A 151 -0.34 17.44 12.10
C ILE A 151 -1.30 16.48 12.82
N CYS A 152 -0.84 15.84 13.90
CA CYS A 152 -1.61 14.81 14.59
C CYS A 152 -1.41 14.92 16.10
N GLN A 153 -2.48 15.25 16.82
CA GLN A 153 -2.46 15.63 18.23
C GLN A 153 -2.69 14.40 19.12
N ASN A 154 -3.65 13.55 18.76
CA ASN A 154 -4.26 12.57 19.65
C ASN A 154 -3.88 11.12 19.35
N ALA A 155 -3.22 10.83 18.21
CA ALA A 155 -2.80 9.45 17.90
C ALA A 155 -2.04 8.76 19.05
N PRO A 156 -2.55 7.61 19.55
CA PRO A 156 -1.91 6.85 20.62
C PRO A 156 -0.67 6.10 20.14
N SER A 157 0.11 5.57 21.07
CA SER A 157 1.19 4.61 20.78
C SER A 157 0.72 3.22 21.20
N LEU A 158 0.85 2.22 20.32
CA LEU A 158 0.34 0.87 20.53
C LEU A 158 1.50 -0.12 20.67
N SER A 159 1.38 -1.11 21.54
CA SER A 159 2.31 -2.24 21.57
C SER A 159 1.96 -3.26 20.48
N LYS A 160 2.94 -4.09 20.09
CA LYS A 160 2.68 -5.21 19.17
C LYS A 160 1.62 -6.17 19.72
N ASP A 161 1.63 -6.41 21.03
CA ASP A 161 0.77 -7.41 21.66
C ASP A 161 -0.70 -7.00 21.64
N VAL A 162 -1.01 -5.73 21.89
CA VAL A 162 -2.39 -5.20 21.78
C VAL A 162 -2.95 -5.40 20.38
N ILE A 163 -2.17 -5.10 19.34
CA ILE A 163 -2.60 -5.27 17.95
C ILE A 163 -2.77 -6.76 17.64
N LYS A 164 -1.82 -7.60 18.09
CA LYS A 164 -1.84 -9.05 17.86
C LYS A 164 -3.08 -9.70 18.49
N GLU A 165 -3.32 -9.45 19.76
CA GLU A 165 -4.45 -10.01 20.51
C GLU A 165 -5.78 -9.61 19.88
N TYR A 166 -5.91 -8.34 19.51
CA TYR A 166 -7.10 -7.84 18.84
C TYR A 166 -7.34 -8.54 17.50
N LEU A 167 -6.33 -8.66 16.64
CA LEU A 167 -6.46 -9.28 15.31
C LEU A 167 -6.72 -10.78 15.39
N CYS A 168 -6.02 -11.50 16.28
CA CYS A 168 -6.27 -12.93 16.49
C CYS A 168 -7.72 -13.17 16.97
N THR A 169 -8.23 -12.32 17.86
CA THR A 169 -9.63 -12.42 18.31
C THR A 169 -10.60 -12.10 17.18
N ALA A 170 -10.39 -10.99 16.46
CA ALA A 170 -11.32 -10.51 15.43
C ALA A 170 -11.39 -11.40 14.19
N LEU A 171 -10.32 -12.15 13.89
CA LEU A 171 -10.25 -13.11 12.79
C LEU A 171 -10.46 -14.56 13.25
N ASN A 172 -10.76 -14.78 14.53
CA ASN A 172 -10.91 -16.12 15.14
C ASN A 172 -9.69 -17.04 14.86
N MET A 173 -8.48 -16.51 15.02
CA MET A 173 -7.23 -17.19 14.72
C MET A 173 -6.54 -17.64 16.00
N ALA A 174 -6.20 -18.93 16.08
CA ALA A 174 -5.45 -19.49 17.21
C ALA A 174 -3.98 -19.03 17.24
N GLU A 175 -3.39 -18.79 16.06
CA GLU A 175 -2.01 -18.33 15.91
C GLU A 175 -1.94 -17.17 14.91
N TRP A 176 -0.80 -16.46 14.90
CA TRP A 176 -0.58 -15.34 13.99
C TRP A 176 -0.24 -15.82 12.57
N ASP A 177 -1.10 -15.50 11.62
CA ASP A 177 -0.91 -15.78 10.20
C ASP A 177 -0.96 -14.47 9.39
N GLU A 178 0.21 -14.06 8.88
CA GLU A 178 0.33 -12.82 8.11
C GLU A 178 -0.41 -12.88 6.77
N GLU A 179 -0.50 -14.05 6.15
CA GLU A 179 -1.16 -14.20 4.86
C GLU A 179 -2.67 -14.11 5.03
N ALA A 180 -3.22 -14.77 6.06
CA ALA A 180 -4.64 -14.66 6.42
C ALA A 180 -5.03 -13.22 6.78
N ILE A 181 -4.19 -12.50 7.52
CA ILE A 181 -4.42 -11.09 7.84
C ILE A 181 -4.41 -10.25 6.56
N LYS A 182 -3.43 -10.46 5.68
CA LYS A 182 -3.28 -9.70 4.44
C LYS A 182 -4.42 -9.98 3.45
N SER A 183 -4.96 -11.19 3.44
CA SER A 183 -6.10 -11.56 2.58
C SER A 183 -7.45 -11.09 3.14
N ALA A 184 -7.60 -11.00 4.46
CA ALA A 184 -8.85 -10.61 5.10
C ALA A 184 -9.04 -9.09 5.22
N ILE A 185 -7.97 -8.38 5.58
CA ILE A 185 -8.05 -7.00 6.08
C ILE A 185 -7.59 -6.03 5.00
N GLU A 186 -8.41 -5.03 4.73
CA GLU A 186 -8.04 -3.89 3.89
C GLU A 186 -7.26 -2.87 4.71
N ARG A 187 -7.82 -2.43 5.84
CA ARG A 187 -7.25 -1.42 6.74
C ARG A 187 -7.63 -1.67 8.19
N ILE A 188 -6.80 -1.18 9.11
CA ILE A 188 -7.04 -1.18 10.55
C ILE A 188 -6.96 0.28 11.02
N LEU A 189 -8.11 0.84 11.35
CA LEU A 189 -8.26 2.23 11.77
C LEU A 189 -7.95 2.35 13.27
N ILE A 190 -6.98 3.21 13.61
CA ILE A 190 -6.58 3.49 14.99
C ILE A 190 -7.26 4.76 15.49
N ARG A 191 -8.17 4.59 16.45
CA ARG A 191 -8.93 5.67 17.09
C ARG A 191 -8.11 6.42 18.14
N HIS A 192 -8.55 7.63 18.48
CA HIS A 192 -7.86 8.50 19.44
C HIS A 192 -7.79 7.91 20.87
N ASP A 193 -8.73 7.03 21.22
CA ASP A 193 -8.82 6.33 22.51
C ASP A 193 -7.97 5.05 22.54
N GLY A 194 -7.29 4.71 21.44
CA GLY A 194 -6.56 3.45 21.31
C GLY A 194 -7.40 2.29 20.79
N GLY A 195 -8.68 2.50 20.47
CA GLY A 195 -9.51 1.50 19.81
C GLY A 195 -9.02 1.18 18.40
N LEU A 196 -9.18 -0.08 18.00
CA LEU A 196 -8.90 -0.58 16.65
C LEU A 196 -10.24 -0.90 15.98
N GLU A 197 -10.36 -0.57 14.70
CA GLU A 197 -11.51 -0.92 13.86
C GLU A 197 -11.00 -1.53 12.55
N ILE A 198 -11.61 -2.64 12.09
CA ILE A 198 -11.15 -3.38 10.91
C ILE A 198 -12.08 -3.06 9.74
N GLU A 199 -11.49 -2.60 8.64
CA GLU A 199 -12.12 -2.59 7.33
C GLU A 199 -11.69 -3.87 6.59
N TYR A 200 -12.66 -4.74 6.30
CA TYR A 200 -12.43 -6.01 5.61
C TYR A 200 -12.44 -5.82 4.09
N LYS A 201 -11.67 -6.64 3.38
CA LYS A 201 -11.71 -6.68 1.92
C LYS A 201 -13.07 -7.18 1.42
N HIS A 202 -13.56 -6.57 0.34
CA HIS A 202 -14.91 -6.74 -0.18
C HIS A 202 -15.29 -8.20 -0.54
N GLU A 203 -14.31 -9.06 -0.83
CA GLU A 203 -14.52 -10.48 -1.18
C GLU A 203 -14.89 -11.36 0.04
N MET A 204 -14.64 -10.91 1.27
CA MET A 204 -14.90 -11.67 2.50
C MET A 204 -16.26 -11.33 3.16
N ARG A 205 -17.03 -10.39 2.60
CA ARG A 205 -18.38 -10.06 3.11
C ARG A 205 -19.43 -11.13 2.78
N HIS A 206 -19.17 -12.03 1.83
CA HIS A 206 -20.14 -13.03 1.39
C HIS A 206 -20.18 -14.32 2.22
N ASP A 207 -19.21 -14.54 3.13
CA ASP A 207 -19.12 -15.78 3.92
C ASP A 207 -19.64 -15.65 5.37
N LEU A 208 -20.23 -14.50 5.74
CA LEU A 208 -20.77 -14.25 7.10
C LEU A 208 -22.29 -14.04 7.16
N GLU A 209 -23.01 -14.26 6.05
CA GLU A 209 -24.47 -14.35 6.06
C GLU A 209 -24.90 -15.79 5.70
N TYR A 210 -24.94 -16.67 6.70
CA TYR A 210 -25.84 -17.84 6.74
C TYR A 210 -26.11 -18.27 8.18
#